data_AF-A0A7X8B7Z0-F1
#
_entry.id   AF-A0A7X8B7Z0-F1
#
_cell.length_a   1.000
_cell.length_b   1.000
_cell.length_c   1.000
_cell.angle_alpha   90.00
_cell.angle_beta   90.00
_cell.angle_gamma   90.00
#
_symmetry.space_group_name_H-M   'P 1'
#
loop_
_entity.id
_entity.type
_entity.pdbx_description
1 polymer ?
#
loop_
_entity_poly.entity_id
_entity_poly.type
_entity_poly.pdbx_seq_one_letter_code
_entity_poly.pdbx_strand_id
1 'polypeptide(L)'
;MSSDEKPVSEASDRDAEAPAPWLLVGLTGAGGVLAAGLLAALRQRRRAQFRARRPGRTIQAPPPELVPVEKTLMTEGQAATPNLLAIDQALRLLALSGEDRVAPPQLLAVQLLPSEVAVQLVEPVTLAHPWRPDPADGRRWLLAASSHEQESTARSAYPQLVSVGLDDDDATWLVNLEQLGTISLAGDPTYAADFARYLAAEIAVNPWARQVQLDCIGIAPEAVPLDPARIRHHRLEDPAPLDAAIAAAGATIDKCADHDVTATAGRVDDLGGDVWESWLVLVNGALSSSSLDRLLALVGDHSARTGTAVVMVADTEPIRGLGVRLTGQGRVLIPSLGLDLIANGLTPAEAEGCARLLGQADQLDDVDMPTDGDDGWREYVDAAGAIRDELVLPRDTDHDSEPRATVVPAPDAEILAVAATTADDLHQLAPHVPDLVGAAVEGADPGLDADLAAWAAGSRPHLRLLGPIQARTGTTGTPTVVAKRKAFYTELLAFLVLHPQGVIIDQVVDAFGSDATQMRVHLSKVRS
;
A
#
# COMPACT_ATOMS: atom_id res chain seq x y z
N MET A 1 -45.06 -48.28 -9.70
CA MET A 1 -44.31 -48.29 -8.43
C MET A 1 -42.87 -48.00 -8.79
N SER A 2 -42.49 -46.72 -8.77
CA SER A 2 -41.15 -46.23 -9.12
C SER A 2 -40.51 -45.80 -7.80
N SER A 3 -39.44 -46.48 -7.42
CA SER A 3 -38.67 -46.16 -6.21
C SER A 3 -37.61 -45.15 -6.60
N ASP A 4 -37.74 -43.96 -6.01
CA ASP A 4 -36.89 -42.80 -6.18
C ASP A 4 -35.80 -42.87 -5.09
N GLU A 5 -34.57 -43.21 -5.48
CA GLU A 5 -33.42 -43.27 -4.58
C GLU A 5 -32.51 -42.07 -4.93
N LYS A 6 -32.64 -41.00 -4.14
CA LYS A 6 -31.79 -39.81 -4.22
C LYS A 6 -30.35 -40.18 -3.83
N PRO A 7 -29.33 -39.76 -4.60
CA PRO A 7 -27.96 -39.82 -4.11
C PRO A 7 -27.76 -38.70 -3.07
N VAL A 8 -27.21 -39.10 -1.93
CA VAL A 8 -26.70 -38.22 -0.87
C VAL A 8 -25.57 -37.37 -1.45
N SER A 9 -25.70 -36.05 -1.42
CA SER A 9 -24.57 -35.16 -1.73
C SER A 9 -23.58 -35.21 -0.56
N GLU A 10 -22.42 -35.81 -0.79
CA GLU A 10 -21.23 -35.53 0.01
C GLU A 10 -20.91 -34.04 -0.13
N ALA A 11 -21.19 -33.28 0.93
CA ALA A 11 -20.64 -31.95 1.09
C ALA A 11 -19.12 -32.13 1.25
N SER A 12 -18.36 -31.71 0.25
CA SER A 12 -16.90 -31.64 0.39
C SER A 12 -16.60 -30.52 1.38
N ASP A 13 -16.22 -30.90 2.60
CA ASP A 13 -15.38 -30.07 3.47
C ASP A 13 -14.18 -29.61 2.62
N ARG A 14 -14.22 -28.35 2.18
CA ARG A 14 -13.01 -27.69 1.72
C ARG A 14 -12.23 -27.39 2.99
N ASP A 15 -11.18 -28.16 3.24
CA ASP A 15 -10.14 -27.82 4.19
C ASP A 15 -9.75 -26.35 3.98
N ALA A 16 -10.11 -25.48 4.92
CA ALA A 16 -9.65 -24.11 4.94
C ALA A 16 -8.15 -24.16 5.23
N GLU A 17 -7.35 -24.05 4.17
CA GLU A 17 -5.89 -24.03 4.22
C GLU A 17 -5.44 -22.96 5.21
N ALA A 18 -4.64 -23.34 6.20
CA ALA A 18 -4.18 -22.40 7.22
C ALA A 18 -3.44 -21.24 6.54
N PRO A 19 -3.71 -19.97 6.93
CA PRO A 19 -3.05 -18.83 6.33
C PRO A 19 -1.53 -18.97 6.45
N ALA A 20 -0.82 -18.51 5.43
CA ALA A 20 0.62 -18.67 5.38
C ALA A 20 1.28 -18.01 6.61
N PRO A 21 2.31 -18.64 7.22
CA PRO A 21 2.85 -18.21 8.52
C PRO A 21 3.52 -16.84 8.53
N TRP A 22 3.74 -16.24 7.36
CA TRP A 22 4.31 -14.90 7.19
C TRP A 22 3.24 -13.80 7.08
N LEU A 23 1.97 -14.16 7.00
CA LEU A 23 0.86 -13.24 6.77
C LEU A 23 0.46 -12.50 8.05
N LEU A 24 0.40 -11.17 7.99
CA LEU A 24 -0.12 -10.35 9.08
C LEU A 24 -1.64 -10.26 8.96
N VAL A 25 -2.36 -10.91 9.88
CA VAL A 25 -3.82 -11.05 9.82
C VAL A 25 -4.52 -9.70 9.82
N GLY A 26 -4.01 -8.72 10.58
CA GLY A 26 -4.56 -7.36 10.64
C GLY A 26 -4.54 -6.59 9.30
N LEU A 27 -3.85 -7.12 8.29
CA LEU A 27 -3.74 -6.54 6.94
C LEU A 27 -4.51 -7.33 5.87
N THR A 28 -5.29 -8.34 6.28
CA THR A 28 -6.09 -9.21 5.39
C THR A 28 -7.58 -8.84 5.48
N GLY A 29 -8.38 -9.29 4.51
CA GLY A 29 -9.83 -9.03 4.51
C GLY A 29 -10.14 -7.53 4.48
N ALA A 30 -10.90 -7.02 5.46
CA ALA A 30 -11.15 -5.58 5.59
C ALA A 30 -9.87 -4.76 5.93
N GLY A 31 -8.83 -5.41 6.45
CA GLY A 31 -7.49 -4.85 6.62
C GLY A 31 -6.77 -4.55 5.29
N GLY A 32 -7.31 -5.03 4.16
CA GLY A 32 -6.74 -4.81 2.83
C GLY A 32 -6.67 -3.33 2.43
N VAL A 33 -7.59 -2.50 2.91
CA VAL A 33 -7.55 -1.03 2.66
C VAL A 33 -6.29 -0.43 3.28
N LEU A 34 -6.00 -0.76 4.55
CA LEU A 34 -4.77 -0.36 5.23
C LEU A 34 -3.53 -0.93 4.51
N ALA A 35 -3.55 -2.20 4.12
CA ALA A 35 -2.45 -2.84 3.40
C ALA A 35 -2.13 -2.13 2.07
N ALA A 36 -3.15 -1.73 1.31
CA ALA A 36 -3.01 -0.98 0.07
C ALA A 36 -2.43 0.43 0.32
N GLY A 37 -2.88 1.11 1.37
CA GLY A 37 -2.35 2.41 1.78
C GLY A 37 -0.87 2.34 2.18
N LEU A 38 -0.51 1.36 3.02
CA LEU A 38 0.87 1.09 3.42
C LEU A 38 1.76 0.73 2.22
N LEU A 39 1.27 -0.07 1.27
CA LEU A 39 1.99 -0.39 0.04
C LEU A 39 2.23 0.86 -0.82
N ALA A 40 1.22 1.73 -0.95
CA ALA A 40 1.35 2.99 -1.68
C ALA A 40 2.42 3.90 -1.05
N ALA A 41 2.40 4.03 0.28
CA ALA A 41 3.40 4.77 1.04
C ALA A 41 4.81 4.18 0.86
N LEU A 42 4.96 2.85 0.97
CA LEU A 42 6.22 2.15 0.77
C LEU A 42 6.78 2.37 -0.64
N ARG A 43 5.95 2.25 -1.68
CA ARG A 43 6.34 2.49 -3.07
C ARG A 43 6.78 3.94 -3.29
N GLN A 44 6.11 4.91 -2.66
CA GLN A 44 6.51 6.32 -2.72
C GLN A 44 7.90 6.53 -2.10
N ARG A 45 8.14 6.01 -0.89
CA ARG A 45 9.41 6.13 -0.18
C ARG A 45 10.55 5.44 -0.94
N ARG A 46 10.33 4.24 -1.46
CA ARG A 46 11.30 3.53 -2.33
C ARG A 46 11.63 4.28 -3.61
N ARG A 47 10.66 4.94 -4.25
CA ARG A 47 10.95 5.81 -5.41
C ARG A 47 11.84 7.00 -5.01
N ALA A 48 11.78 7.48 -3.77
CA ALA A 48 12.72 8.48 -3.27
C ALA A 48 14.12 7.86 -3.09
N GLN A 49 14.23 6.69 -2.45
CA GLN A 49 15.51 5.98 -2.31
C GLN A 49 16.17 5.68 -3.66
N PHE A 50 15.42 5.13 -4.63
CA PHE A 50 15.94 4.85 -5.98
C PHE A 50 16.33 6.10 -6.77
N ARG A 51 15.77 7.28 -6.44
CA ARG A 51 16.18 8.57 -7.03
C ARG A 51 17.41 9.15 -6.34
N ALA A 52 17.59 8.89 -5.05
CA ALA A 52 18.71 9.38 -4.27
C ALA A 52 19.96 8.49 -4.40
N ARG A 53 19.79 7.19 -4.68
CA ARG A 53 20.91 6.25 -4.83
C ARG A 53 21.88 6.72 -5.92
N ARG A 54 23.17 6.53 -5.67
CA ARG A 54 24.22 6.79 -6.66
C ARG A 54 24.25 5.71 -7.74
N PRO A 55 24.79 6.01 -8.93
CA PRO A 55 25.04 5.01 -9.96
C PRO A 55 25.89 3.85 -9.41
N GLY A 56 25.66 2.61 -9.85
CA GLY A 56 26.37 1.43 -9.35
C GLY A 56 25.99 0.98 -7.92
N ARG A 57 25.16 1.73 -7.19
CA ARG A 57 24.70 1.36 -5.84
C ARG A 57 23.23 0.94 -5.81
N THR A 58 22.79 0.28 -4.75
CA THR A 58 21.40 -0.14 -4.56
C THR A 58 20.81 0.38 -3.26
N ILE A 59 19.50 0.22 -3.09
CA ILE A 59 18.83 0.57 -1.84
C ILE A 59 19.03 -0.54 -0.81
N GLN A 60 18.98 -0.20 0.47
CA GLN A 60 19.08 -1.20 1.53
C GLN A 60 17.88 -2.17 1.48
N ALA A 61 18.16 -3.47 1.47
CA ALA A 61 17.14 -4.49 1.62
C ALA A 61 16.51 -4.43 3.03
N PRO A 62 15.23 -4.78 3.20
CA PRO A 62 14.65 -4.86 4.53
C PRO A 62 15.36 -5.93 5.36
N PRO A 63 15.59 -5.67 6.67
CA PRO A 63 16.17 -6.67 7.55
C PRO A 63 15.23 -7.89 7.64
N PRO A 64 15.76 -9.09 7.92
CA PRO A 64 15.00 -10.34 7.83
C PRO A 64 13.68 -10.35 8.61
N GLU A 65 13.61 -9.69 9.76
CA GLU A 65 12.40 -9.60 10.56
C GLU A 65 11.27 -8.79 9.93
N LEU A 66 11.56 -7.91 8.95
CA LEU A 66 10.56 -7.12 8.23
C LEU A 66 10.14 -7.73 6.90
N VAL A 67 10.81 -8.80 6.44
CA VAL A 67 10.46 -9.50 5.20
C VAL A 67 9.01 -10.02 5.21
N PRO A 68 8.46 -10.60 6.30
CA PRO A 68 7.05 -11.00 6.35
C PRO A 68 6.07 -9.82 6.19
N VAL A 69 6.41 -8.67 6.80
CA VAL A 69 5.61 -7.44 6.71
C VAL A 69 5.59 -6.95 5.26
N GLU A 70 6.76 -6.82 4.65
CA GLU A 70 6.88 -6.39 3.25
C GLU A 70 6.14 -7.35 2.32
N LYS A 71 6.31 -8.66 2.51
CA LYS A 71 5.64 -9.68 1.71
C LYS A 71 4.12 -9.57 1.83
N THR A 72 3.60 -9.35 3.04
CA THR A 72 2.17 -9.11 3.26
C THR A 72 1.70 -7.85 2.52
N LEU A 73 2.43 -6.73 2.59
CA LEU A 73 2.07 -5.53 1.85
C LEU A 73 2.10 -5.73 0.33
N MET A 74 3.07 -6.49 -0.19
CA MET A 74 3.18 -6.78 -1.62
C MET A 74 2.07 -7.71 -2.10
N THR A 75 1.64 -8.67 -1.30
CA THR A 75 0.55 -9.60 -1.66
C THR A 75 -0.82 -8.97 -1.44
N GLU A 76 -1.17 -8.66 -0.19
CA GLU A 76 -2.50 -8.16 0.18
C GLU A 76 -2.72 -6.73 -0.29
N GLY A 77 -1.72 -5.87 -0.11
CA GLY A 77 -1.82 -4.47 -0.54
C GLY A 77 -1.93 -4.34 -2.06
N GLN A 78 -1.29 -5.22 -2.84
CA GLN A 78 -1.43 -5.20 -4.29
C GLN A 78 -2.82 -5.69 -4.72
N ALA A 79 -3.33 -6.75 -4.09
CA ALA A 79 -4.67 -7.26 -4.34
C ALA A 79 -5.76 -6.20 -3.99
N ALA A 80 -5.57 -5.45 -2.90
CA ALA A 80 -6.52 -4.43 -2.43
C ALA A 80 -6.33 -3.03 -3.05
N THR A 81 -5.26 -2.80 -3.83
CA THR A 81 -5.01 -1.48 -4.47
C THR A 81 -6.20 -0.97 -5.30
N PRO A 82 -6.86 -1.79 -6.17
CA PRO A 82 -8.02 -1.33 -6.92
C PRO A 82 -9.17 -0.86 -6.04
N ASN A 83 -9.39 -1.51 -4.90
CA ASN A 83 -10.44 -1.17 -3.95
C ASN A 83 -10.18 0.19 -3.28
N LEU A 84 -8.95 0.43 -2.83
CA LEU A 84 -8.54 1.73 -2.26
C LEU A 84 -8.76 2.87 -3.26
N LEU A 85 -8.38 2.66 -4.52
CA LEU A 85 -8.56 3.65 -5.59
C LEU A 85 -10.04 3.88 -5.91
N ALA A 86 -10.86 2.82 -5.92
CA ALA A 86 -12.29 2.93 -6.12
C ALA A 86 -12.97 3.75 -5.01
N ILE A 87 -12.58 3.56 -3.75
CA ILE A 87 -13.08 4.36 -2.62
C ILE A 87 -12.65 5.83 -2.78
N ASP A 88 -11.36 6.11 -3.02
CA ASP A 88 -10.87 7.49 -3.18
C ASP A 88 -11.62 8.22 -4.31
N GLN A 89 -11.79 7.55 -5.45
CA GLN A 89 -12.54 8.09 -6.58
C GLN A 89 -14.03 8.30 -6.25
N ALA A 90 -14.67 7.37 -5.54
CA ALA A 90 -16.06 7.51 -5.11
C ALA A 90 -16.24 8.73 -4.19
N LEU A 91 -15.33 8.97 -3.25
CA LEU A 91 -15.39 10.12 -2.34
C LEU A 91 -15.20 11.45 -3.07
N ARG A 92 -14.25 11.53 -4.00
CA ARG A 92 -14.04 12.73 -4.84
C ARG A 92 -15.24 13.02 -5.73
N LEU A 93 -15.89 11.99 -6.25
CA LEU A 93 -17.09 12.14 -7.04
C LEU A 93 -18.28 12.57 -6.18
N LEU A 94 -18.46 11.95 -5.01
CA LEU A 94 -19.54 12.27 -4.07
C LEU A 94 -19.51 13.75 -3.67
N ALA A 95 -18.31 14.31 -3.48
CA ALA A 95 -18.12 15.72 -3.15
C ALA A 95 -18.78 16.70 -4.16
N LEU A 96 -18.99 16.27 -5.41
CA LEU A 96 -19.56 17.08 -6.49
C LEU A 96 -20.95 16.61 -6.97
N SER A 97 -21.56 15.64 -6.29
CA SER A 97 -22.71 14.89 -6.83
C SER A 97 -24.09 15.33 -6.35
N GLY A 98 -24.19 16.29 -5.43
CA GLY A 98 -25.49 16.83 -4.99
C GLY A 98 -26.19 17.63 -6.11
N GLU A 99 -27.53 17.66 -6.09
CA GLU A 99 -28.39 18.31 -7.10
C GLU A 99 -27.93 19.74 -7.47
N ASP A 100 -27.72 20.59 -6.47
CA ASP A 100 -27.32 21.98 -6.71
C ASP A 100 -25.80 22.18 -6.75
N ARG A 101 -25.02 21.13 -6.44
CA ARG A 101 -23.55 21.16 -6.26
C ARG A 101 -23.04 22.24 -5.30
N VAL A 102 -23.91 22.78 -4.45
CA VAL A 102 -23.58 23.84 -3.48
C VAL A 102 -22.84 23.28 -2.29
N ALA A 103 -23.22 22.09 -1.82
CA ALA A 103 -22.58 21.42 -0.70
C ALA A 103 -22.46 19.91 -0.96
N PRO A 104 -21.35 19.30 -0.53
CA PRO A 104 -21.19 17.85 -0.54
C PRO A 104 -22.21 17.18 0.39
N PRO A 105 -22.79 16.03 0.01
CA PRO A 105 -23.70 15.27 0.87
C PRO A 105 -23.07 14.86 2.20
N GLN A 106 -23.85 14.78 3.28
CA GLN A 106 -23.34 14.29 4.56
C GLN A 106 -23.18 12.76 4.51
N LEU A 107 -21.94 12.29 4.45
CA LEU A 107 -21.58 10.86 4.40
C LEU A 107 -21.51 10.25 5.79
N LEU A 108 -22.27 9.19 6.02
CA LEU A 108 -22.28 8.42 7.27
C LEU A 108 -21.32 7.23 7.21
N ALA A 109 -21.44 6.42 6.16
CA ALA A 109 -20.67 5.18 5.99
C ALA A 109 -20.50 4.82 4.51
N VAL A 110 -19.54 3.94 4.23
CA VAL A 110 -19.28 3.36 2.92
C VAL A 110 -19.23 1.85 3.06
N GLN A 111 -19.89 1.13 2.15
CA GLN A 111 -19.77 -0.31 2.01
C GLN A 111 -19.07 -0.60 0.68
N LEU A 112 -17.93 -1.27 0.75
CA LEU A 112 -17.17 -1.74 -0.41
C LEU A 112 -17.63 -3.16 -0.75
N LEU A 113 -18.26 -3.30 -1.90
CA LEU A 113 -18.73 -4.54 -2.49
C LEU A 113 -17.72 -5.02 -3.55
N PRO A 114 -17.77 -6.28 -4.02
CA PRO A 114 -16.79 -6.83 -4.98
C PRO A 114 -16.62 -6.07 -6.29
N SER A 115 -17.56 -5.21 -6.69
CA SER A 115 -17.46 -4.40 -7.92
C SER A 115 -18.14 -3.03 -7.81
N GLU A 116 -18.55 -2.65 -6.60
CA GLU A 116 -19.33 -1.44 -6.36
C GLU A 116 -18.93 -0.80 -5.03
N VAL A 117 -19.10 0.51 -4.96
CA VAL A 117 -18.99 1.28 -3.72
C VAL A 117 -20.39 1.81 -3.40
N ALA A 118 -20.92 1.43 -2.24
CA ALA A 118 -22.17 1.96 -1.72
C ALA A 118 -21.86 3.05 -0.69
N VAL A 119 -22.49 4.21 -0.82
CA VAL A 119 -22.43 5.29 0.18
C VAL A 119 -23.74 5.35 0.93
N GLN A 120 -23.65 5.58 2.24
CA GLN A 120 -24.79 5.85 3.11
C GLN A 120 -24.75 7.29 3.58
N LEU A 121 -25.84 8.01 3.35
CA LEU A 121 -25.97 9.43 3.63
C LEU A 121 -26.83 9.68 4.88
N VAL A 122 -26.49 10.72 5.62
CA VAL A 122 -27.19 11.13 6.85
C VAL A 122 -28.58 11.67 6.57
N GLU A 123 -28.77 12.34 5.42
CA GLU A 123 -30.06 12.84 4.96
C GLU A 123 -30.35 12.36 3.54
N PRO A 124 -31.63 12.26 3.14
CA PRO A 124 -31.99 11.91 1.78
C PRO A 124 -31.50 12.99 0.81
N VAL A 125 -30.68 12.61 -0.15
CA VAL A 125 -30.17 13.49 -1.21
C VAL A 125 -30.28 12.77 -2.54
N THR A 126 -30.70 13.46 -3.59
CA THR A 126 -30.58 12.95 -4.96
C THR A 126 -29.16 13.18 -5.44
N LEU A 127 -28.47 12.10 -5.82
CA LEU A 127 -27.17 12.19 -6.46
C LEU A 127 -27.30 12.15 -7.98
N ALA A 128 -26.52 12.98 -8.66
CA ALA A 128 -26.41 12.95 -10.10
C ALA A 128 -25.79 11.63 -10.60
N HIS A 129 -26.06 11.26 -11.85
CA HIS A 129 -25.33 10.19 -12.53
C HIS A 129 -23.80 10.41 -12.38
N PRO A 130 -23.00 9.36 -12.10
CA PRO A 130 -23.26 7.92 -12.23
C PRO A 130 -23.85 7.20 -11.03
N TRP A 131 -24.21 7.91 -9.95
CA TRP A 131 -24.81 7.28 -8.78
C TRP A 131 -26.18 6.67 -9.06
N ARG A 132 -26.43 5.47 -8.54
CA ARG A 132 -27.72 4.78 -8.62
C ARG A 132 -28.28 4.59 -7.22
N PRO A 133 -29.55 4.93 -6.95
CA PRO A 133 -30.11 4.79 -5.61
C PRO A 133 -30.36 3.31 -5.28
N ASP A 134 -30.14 2.91 -4.02
CA ASP A 134 -30.36 1.53 -3.53
C ASP A 134 -30.63 1.45 -2.00
N PRO A 135 -31.89 1.51 -1.52
CA PRO A 135 -33.13 1.67 -2.29
C PRO A 135 -33.38 3.13 -2.73
N ALA A 136 -34.48 3.39 -3.44
CA ALA A 136 -34.86 4.73 -3.92
C ALA A 136 -35.37 5.67 -2.81
N ASP A 137 -34.76 5.64 -1.62
CA ASP A 137 -35.07 6.50 -0.48
C ASP A 137 -34.13 7.71 -0.36
N GLY A 138 -33.12 7.81 -1.24
CA GLY A 138 -32.15 8.89 -1.29
C GLY A 138 -31.05 8.81 -0.22
N ARG A 139 -31.05 7.77 0.63
CA ARG A 139 -30.06 7.61 1.72
C ARG A 139 -28.94 6.66 1.38
N ARG A 140 -29.12 5.78 0.39
CA ARG A 140 -28.06 4.88 -0.07
C ARG A 140 -27.93 4.90 -1.58
N TRP A 141 -26.69 4.97 -2.04
CA TRP A 141 -26.35 5.09 -3.45
C TRP A 141 -25.17 4.21 -3.82
N LEU A 142 -25.25 3.57 -4.98
CA LEU A 142 -24.24 2.69 -5.54
C LEU A 142 -23.49 3.37 -6.67
N LEU A 143 -22.18 3.16 -6.70
CA LEU A 143 -21.28 3.51 -7.80
C LEU A 143 -20.55 2.25 -8.25
N ALA A 144 -20.54 1.97 -9.55
CA ALA A 144 -19.75 0.86 -10.06
C ALA A 144 -18.25 1.19 -9.99
N ALA A 145 -17.43 0.26 -9.52
CA ALA A 145 -15.98 0.46 -9.36
C ALA A 145 -15.28 0.70 -10.71
N SER A 146 -15.86 0.21 -11.81
CA SER A 146 -15.36 0.40 -13.18
C SER A 146 -15.87 1.67 -13.87
N SER A 147 -16.57 2.56 -13.16
CA SER A 147 -17.04 3.84 -13.70
C SER A 147 -15.86 4.82 -13.88
N HIS A 148 -14.94 4.48 -14.78
CA HIS A 148 -13.74 5.26 -15.12
C HIS A 148 -14.02 6.48 -16.02
N GLU A 149 -15.26 6.67 -16.47
CA GLU A 149 -15.60 7.74 -17.43
C GLU A 149 -15.45 9.16 -16.83
N GLN A 150 -15.30 9.28 -15.50
CA GLN A 150 -15.16 10.54 -14.78
C GLN A 150 -14.08 10.43 -13.69
N GLU A 151 -12.79 10.30 -14.05
CA GLU A 151 -11.71 10.58 -13.09
C GLU A 151 -11.87 12.03 -12.60
N SER A 152 -12.16 12.20 -11.31
CA SER A 152 -12.41 13.51 -10.72
C SER A 152 -11.12 14.03 -10.12
N THR A 153 -10.67 15.20 -10.56
CA THR A 153 -9.54 15.90 -9.94
C THR A 153 -9.92 16.63 -8.66
N ALA A 154 -11.20 16.58 -8.27
CA ALA A 154 -11.69 17.18 -7.03
C ALA A 154 -11.04 16.55 -5.79
N ARG A 155 -11.11 17.25 -4.66
CA ARG A 155 -10.67 16.72 -3.38
C ARG A 155 -11.76 15.87 -2.74
N SER A 156 -11.36 14.90 -1.93
CA SER A 156 -12.28 14.24 -1.01
C SER A 156 -12.68 15.22 0.09
N ALA A 157 -13.96 15.25 0.44
CA ALA A 157 -14.49 16.09 1.52
C ALA A 157 -14.56 15.36 2.88
N TYR A 158 -14.23 14.06 2.90
CA TYR A 158 -14.46 13.15 4.04
C TYR A 158 -13.13 12.56 4.54
N PRO A 159 -12.29 13.37 5.22
CA PRO A 159 -10.91 12.99 5.51
C PRO A 159 -10.78 11.92 6.60
N GLN A 160 -11.79 11.75 7.45
CA GLN A 160 -11.80 10.75 8.53
C GLN A 160 -12.68 9.53 8.25
N LEU A 161 -12.77 9.12 6.98
CA LEU A 161 -13.36 7.83 6.61
C LEU A 161 -12.34 6.70 6.87
N VAL A 162 -12.74 5.72 7.68
CA VAL A 162 -11.88 4.61 8.13
C VAL A 162 -12.62 3.28 8.05
N SER A 163 -11.91 2.20 7.74
CA SER A 163 -12.46 0.85 7.69
C SER A 163 -12.66 0.24 9.08
N VAL A 164 -13.83 -0.34 9.29
CA VAL A 164 -14.29 -0.88 10.58
C VAL A 164 -14.19 -2.39 10.61
N GLY A 165 -14.54 -3.06 9.51
CA GLY A 165 -14.59 -4.52 9.47
C GLY A 165 -15.27 -5.09 8.24
N LEU A 166 -15.41 -6.42 8.22
CA LEU A 166 -16.15 -7.19 7.21
C LEU A 166 -17.53 -7.60 7.73
N ASP A 167 -18.56 -7.51 6.91
CA ASP A 167 -19.84 -8.18 7.20
C ASP A 167 -19.79 -9.68 6.82
N ASP A 168 -20.90 -10.38 7.07
CA ASP A 168 -21.02 -11.81 6.79
C ASP A 168 -21.04 -12.14 5.28
N ASP A 169 -21.14 -11.12 4.42
CA ASP A 169 -21.10 -11.20 2.95
C ASP A 169 -19.74 -10.79 2.37
N ASP A 170 -18.69 -10.72 3.22
CA ASP A 170 -17.33 -10.29 2.89
C ASP A 170 -17.22 -8.85 2.34
N ALA A 171 -18.22 -7.99 2.58
CA ALA A 171 -18.15 -6.58 2.22
C ALA A 171 -17.42 -5.78 3.31
N THR A 172 -16.49 -4.91 2.90
CA THR A 172 -15.76 -4.05 3.83
C THR A 172 -16.58 -2.81 4.14
N TRP A 173 -16.77 -2.53 5.42
CA TRP A 173 -17.47 -1.34 5.90
C TRP A 173 -16.49 -0.29 6.39
N LEU A 174 -16.76 0.96 6.02
CA LEU A 174 -16.05 2.15 6.49
C LEU A 174 -17.05 3.13 7.10
N VAL A 175 -16.63 3.89 8.11
CA VAL A 175 -17.46 4.92 8.77
C VAL A 175 -16.74 6.26 8.79
N ASN A 176 -17.51 7.34 8.69
CA ASN A 176 -16.98 8.70 8.73
C ASN A 176 -16.91 9.20 10.18
N LEU A 177 -15.74 9.14 10.81
CA LEU A 177 -15.58 9.52 12.22
C LEU A 177 -15.96 10.98 12.47
N GLU A 178 -15.66 11.88 11.53
CA GLU A 178 -15.98 13.30 11.67
C GLU A 178 -17.50 13.54 11.69
N GLN A 179 -18.27 12.75 10.94
CA GLN A 179 -19.73 12.80 10.96
C GLN A 179 -20.33 12.23 12.26
N LEU A 180 -19.67 11.23 12.85
CA LEU A 180 -20.09 10.64 14.13
C LEU A 180 -19.70 11.53 15.32
N GLY A 181 -18.63 12.32 15.19
CA GLY A 181 -18.18 13.33 16.15
C GLY A 181 -17.54 12.72 17.40
N THR A 182 -18.34 12.14 18.30
CA THR A 182 -17.85 11.50 19.53
C THR A 182 -18.16 10.01 19.51
N ILE A 183 -17.12 9.20 19.65
CA ILE A 183 -17.19 7.74 19.61
C ILE A 183 -16.57 7.16 20.89
N SER A 184 -17.25 6.18 21.50
CA SER A 184 -16.72 5.38 22.61
C SER A 184 -16.51 3.94 22.16
N LEU A 185 -15.26 3.47 22.21
CA LEU A 185 -14.93 2.06 22.02
C LEU A 185 -15.03 1.35 23.37
N ALA A 186 -16.04 0.52 23.54
CA ALA A 186 -16.31 -0.25 24.76
C ALA A 186 -16.17 -1.76 24.51
N GLY A 187 -16.20 -2.56 25.58
CA GLY A 187 -16.13 -4.01 25.51
C GLY A 187 -14.74 -4.55 25.84
N ASP A 188 -14.20 -5.45 25.02
CA ASP A 188 -12.88 -6.03 25.26
C ASP A 188 -11.76 -4.99 25.05
N PRO A 189 -10.93 -4.70 26.08
CA PRO A 189 -9.94 -3.64 26.01
C PRO A 189 -8.80 -3.94 25.03
N THR A 190 -8.49 -5.21 24.77
CA THR A 190 -7.43 -5.60 23.83
C THR A 190 -7.87 -5.28 22.41
N TYR A 191 -9.07 -5.76 22.03
CA TYR A 191 -9.63 -5.48 20.71
C TYR A 191 -9.94 -3.99 20.50
N ALA A 192 -10.36 -3.26 21.54
CA ALA A 192 -10.52 -1.81 21.46
C ALA A 192 -9.18 -1.10 21.18
N ALA A 193 -8.08 -1.53 21.83
CA ALA A 193 -6.76 -0.98 21.59
C ALA A 193 -6.19 -1.36 20.22
N ASP A 194 -6.40 -2.61 19.76
CA ASP A 194 -6.01 -3.06 18.42
C ASP A 194 -6.77 -2.29 17.34
N PHE A 195 -8.07 -2.06 17.52
CA PHE A 195 -8.88 -1.27 16.60
C PHE A 195 -8.43 0.21 16.58
N ALA A 196 -8.16 0.81 17.74
CA ALA A 196 -7.65 2.18 17.81
C ALA A 196 -6.29 2.33 17.08
N ARG A 197 -5.39 1.36 17.22
CA ARG A 197 -4.12 1.32 16.47
C ARG A 197 -4.33 1.18 14.97
N TYR A 198 -5.29 0.35 14.58
CA TYR A 198 -5.70 0.21 13.19
C TYR A 198 -6.22 1.55 12.61
N LEU A 199 -7.12 2.25 13.32
CA LEU A 199 -7.63 3.56 12.92
C LEU A 199 -6.49 4.58 12.75
N ALA A 200 -5.57 4.63 13.71
CA ALA A 200 -4.41 5.52 13.65
C ALA A 200 -3.52 5.23 12.43
N ALA A 201 -3.24 3.96 12.17
CA ALA A 201 -2.44 3.54 11.02
C ALA A 201 -3.14 3.87 9.69
N GLU A 202 -4.45 3.69 9.61
CA GLU A 202 -5.21 3.95 8.39
C GLU A 202 -5.27 5.46 8.07
N ILE A 203 -5.47 6.32 9.07
CA ILE A 203 -5.38 7.79 8.91
C ILE A 203 -3.98 8.25 8.46
N ALA A 204 -2.93 7.50 8.81
CA ALA A 204 -1.57 7.79 8.37
C ALA A 204 -1.40 7.62 6.85
N VAL A 205 -2.10 6.68 6.23
CA VAL A 205 -1.82 6.26 4.84
C VAL A 205 -2.95 6.50 3.85
N ASN A 206 -4.18 6.74 4.32
CA ASN A 206 -5.33 6.91 3.42
C ASN A 206 -5.17 8.15 2.52
N PRO A 207 -5.42 8.04 1.20
CA PRO A 207 -5.27 9.16 0.27
C PRO A 207 -6.13 10.39 0.61
N TRP A 208 -7.32 10.16 1.18
CA TRP A 208 -8.25 11.21 1.61
C TRP A 208 -7.94 11.77 2.99
N ALA A 209 -7.11 11.12 3.80
CA ALA A 209 -6.81 11.51 5.18
C ALA A 209 -5.58 12.44 5.30
N ARG A 210 -4.98 12.88 4.20
CA ARG A 210 -3.70 13.65 4.18
C ARG A 210 -3.71 14.96 4.98
N GLN A 211 -4.88 15.54 5.21
CA GLN A 211 -5.06 16.79 5.97
C GLN A 211 -5.66 16.56 7.36
N VAL A 212 -5.54 15.33 7.89
CA VAL A 212 -5.91 14.98 9.26
C VAL A 212 -4.69 15.10 10.18
N GLN A 213 -4.80 15.92 11.21
CA GLN A 213 -3.94 15.87 12.40
C GLN A 213 -4.49 14.81 13.36
N LEU A 214 -3.61 13.99 13.94
CA LEU A 214 -3.98 12.92 14.84
C LEU A 214 -3.18 13.02 16.15
N ASP A 215 -3.90 13.25 17.24
CA ASP A 215 -3.33 13.15 18.59
C ASP A 215 -3.79 11.85 19.26
N CYS A 216 -2.81 11.01 19.60
CA CYS A 216 -2.99 9.78 20.34
C CYS A 216 -2.59 10.00 21.82
N ILE A 217 -3.56 10.10 22.72
CA ILE A 217 -3.36 10.42 24.13
C ILE A 217 -3.42 9.14 24.97
N GLY A 218 -2.26 8.63 25.38
CA GLY A 218 -2.11 7.41 26.18
C GLY A 218 -2.58 6.14 25.50
N ILE A 219 -2.58 6.12 24.16
CA ILE A 219 -2.98 4.99 23.31
C ILE A 219 -2.23 5.06 21.98
N ALA A 220 -2.07 3.94 21.28
CA ALA A 220 -1.53 3.86 19.91
C ALA A 220 -0.19 4.62 19.63
N PRO A 221 0.83 4.58 20.52
CA PRO A 221 2.12 5.22 20.26
C PRO A 221 2.84 4.69 19.00
N GLU A 222 2.56 3.44 18.61
CA GLU A 222 3.15 2.73 17.47
C GLU A 222 2.81 3.37 16.12
N ALA A 223 1.75 4.18 16.06
CA ALA A 223 1.34 4.85 14.83
C ALA A 223 2.19 6.09 14.50
N VAL A 224 2.88 6.69 15.48
CA VAL A 224 3.66 7.93 15.30
C VAL A 224 4.69 7.84 14.15
N PRO A 225 5.51 6.77 14.04
CA PRO A 225 6.53 6.72 12.99
C PRO A 225 5.95 6.51 11.58
N LEU A 226 4.65 6.19 11.43
CA LEU A 226 4.01 6.09 10.12
C LEU A 226 3.94 7.47 9.44
N ASP A 227 3.62 8.52 10.19
CA ASP A 227 3.61 9.91 9.71
C ASP A 227 3.86 10.89 10.88
N PRO A 228 5.13 11.13 11.27
CA PRO A 228 5.46 11.92 12.45
C PRO A 228 5.14 13.41 12.30
N ALA A 229 4.82 13.88 11.08
CA ALA A 229 4.42 15.26 10.86
C ALA A 229 2.97 15.51 11.31
N ARG A 230 2.10 14.50 11.18
CA ARG A 230 0.66 14.59 11.47
C ARG A 230 0.22 13.80 12.70
N ILE A 231 0.94 12.75 13.07
CA ILE A 231 0.59 11.85 14.17
C ILE A 231 1.48 12.12 15.37
N ARG A 232 0.87 12.41 16.51
CA ARG A 232 1.57 12.71 17.76
C ARG A 232 1.05 11.83 18.88
N HIS A 233 1.96 11.34 19.71
CA HIS A 233 1.59 10.61 20.92
C HIS A 233 1.87 11.46 22.15
N HIS A 234 0.90 11.50 23.06
CA HIS A 234 0.96 12.27 24.29
C HIS A 234 0.68 11.39 25.50
N ARG A 235 1.21 11.80 26.66
CA ARG A 235 0.91 11.14 27.94
C ARG A 235 -0.44 11.61 28.46
N LEU A 236 -1.08 10.80 29.31
CA LEU A 236 -2.42 11.10 29.85
C LEU A 236 -2.44 12.38 30.68
N GLU A 237 -1.37 12.66 31.41
CA GLU A 237 -1.22 13.85 32.22
C GLU A 237 -0.96 15.15 31.44
N ASP A 238 -0.76 15.10 30.13
CA ASP A 238 -0.50 16.30 29.30
C ASP A 238 -1.82 16.95 28.84
N PRO A 239 -2.15 18.18 29.29
CA PRO A 239 -3.36 18.86 28.86
C PRO A 239 -3.23 19.50 27.46
N ALA A 240 -2.01 19.74 26.99
CA ALA A 240 -1.74 20.49 25.76
C ALA A 240 -2.45 19.94 24.50
N PRO A 241 -2.51 18.62 24.23
CA PRO A 241 -3.19 18.12 23.04
C PRO A 241 -4.70 18.42 23.03
N LEU A 242 -5.38 18.35 24.18
CA LEU A 242 -6.80 18.66 24.26
C LEU A 242 -7.06 20.15 24.05
N ASP A 243 -6.23 21.02 24.63
CA ASP A 243 -6.36 22.47 24.44
C ASP A 243 -6.08 22.87 22.97
N ALA A 244 -5.13 22.22 22.32
CA ALA A 244 -4.85 22.40 20.89
C ALA A 244 -6.03 21.96 20.01
N ALA A 245 -6.61 20.79 20.29
CA ALA A 245 -7.79 20.30 19.58
C ALA A 245 -9.02 21.22 19.77
N ILE A 246 -9.23 21.76 20.98
CA ILE A 246 -10.29 22.76 21.25
C ILE A 246 -10.06 24.03 20.42
N ALA A 247 -8.83 24.54 20.37
CA ALA A 247 -8.49 25.73 19.60
C ALA A 247 -8.71 25.50 18.09
N ALA A 248 -8.30 24.34 17.57
CA ALA A 248 -8.49 23.98 16.17
C ALA A 248 -9.98 23.86 15.81
N ALA A 249 -10.77 23.14 16.63
CA ALA A 249 -12.21 23.04 16.44
C ALA A 249 -12.89 24.42 16.47
N GLY A 250 -12.50 25.30 17.39
CA GLY A 250 -12.97 26.69 17.44
C GLY A 250 -12.67 27.47 16.16
N ALA A 251 -11.42 27.38 15.66
CA ALA A 251 -11.03 28.03 14.41
C ALA A 251 -11.83 27.52 13.20
N THR A 252 -12.11 26.20 13.14
CA THR A 252 -12.97 25.64 12.08
C THR A 252 -14.41 26.10 12.21
N ILE A 253 -14.96 26.21 13.42
CA ILE A 253 -16.32 26.75 13.66
C ILE A 253 -16.41 28.20 13.17
N ASP A 254 -15.44 29.04 13.54
CA ASP A 254 -15.41 30.45 13.13
C ASP A 254 -15.35 30.56 11.61
N LYS A 255 -14.48 29.76 10.96
CA LYS A 255 -14.38 29.70 9.49
C LYS A 255 -15.68 29.22 8.83
N CYS A 256 -16.35 28.22 9.42
CA CYS A 256 -17.67 27.76 8.97
C CYS A 256 -18.73 28.86 9.08
N ALA A 257 -18.68 29.68 10.14
CA ALA A 257 -19.62 30.77 10.36
C ALA A 257 -19.37 31.95 9.39
N ASP A 258 -18.10 32.32 9.18
CA ASP A 258 -17.70 33.40 8.28
C ASP A 258 -18.14 33.16 6.83
N HIS A 259 -18.16 31.89 6.42
CA HIS A 259 -18.54 31.48 5.07
C HIS A 259 -19.96 30.91 4.94
N ASP A 260 -20.67 30.73 6.05
CA ASP A 260 -21.97 30.03 6.15
C ASP A 260 -21.98 28.64 5.50
N VAL A 261 -20.99 27.81 5.84
CA VAL A 261 -20.82 26.45 5.32
C VAL A 261 -20.54 25.42 6.42
N THR A 262 -20.58 24.14 6.09
CA THR A 262 -20.01 23.07 6.93
C THR A 262 -18.52 22.89 6.64
N ALA A 263 -17.80 22.19 7.53
CA ALA A 263 -16.39 21.89 7.31
C ALA A 263 -16.18 21.06 6.03
N THR A 264 -17.05 20.06 5.79
CA THR A 264 -17.08 19.25 4.57
C THR A 264 -17.26 20.11 3.32
N ALA A 265 -18.19 21.07 3.33
CA ALA A 265 -18.41 21.97 2.21
C ALA A 265 -17.23 22.90 1.95
N GLY A 266 -16.63 23.45 3.01
CA GLY A 266 -15.44 24.29 2.91
C GLY A 266 -14.23 23.58 2.25
N ARG A 267 -14.07 22.27 2.48
CA ARG A 267 -12.96 21.45 1.95
C ARG A 267 -12.98 21.24 0.45
N VAL A 268 -14.14 21.24 -0.19
CA VAL A 268 -14.25 20.88 -1.63
C VAL A 268 -13.47 21.88 -2.49
N ASP A 269 -13.62 23.17 -2.19
CA ASP A 269 -13.04 24.27 -2.98
C ASP A 269 -12.00 25.11 -2.21
N ASP A 270 -11.53 24.65 -1.04
CA ASP A 270 -10.70 25.43 -0.10
C ASP A 270 -11.28 26.83 0.12
N LEU A 271 -12.56 26.89 0.49
CA LEU A 271 -13.28 28.16 0.58
C LEU A 271 -12.55 29.14 1.49
N GLY A 272 -12.34 30.37 1.00
CA GLY A 272 -11.52 31.39 1.67
C GLY A 272 -10.03 31.37 1.31
N GLY A 273 -9.57 30.42 0.48
CA GLY A 273 -8.15 30.30 0.09
C GLY A 273 -7.27 29.63 1.14
N ASP A 274 -7.87 29.13 2.22
CA ASP A 274 -7.20 28.48 3.34
C ASP A 274 -7.49 26.98 3.35
N VAL A 275 -6.51 26.18 3.77
CA VAL A 275 -6.69 24.73 3.98
C VAL A 275 -7.72 24.50 5.10
N TRP A 276 -8.61 23.53 4.88
CA TRP A 276 -9.60 23.08 5.85
C TRP A 276 -9.16 21.77 6.49
N GLU A 277 -8.23 21.86 7.44
CA GLU A 277 -7.71 20.70 8.16
C GLU A 277 -8.81 19.98 8.96
N SER A 278 -8.51 18.74 9.34
CA SER A 278 -9.37 17.90 10.16
C SER A 278 -8.57 17.38 11.35
N TRP A 279 -9.20 17.15 12.48
CA TRP A 279 -8.52 16.73 13.71
C TRP A 279 -9.18 15.48 14.29
N LEU A 280 -8.39 14.43 14.47
CA LEU A 280 -8.81 13.22 15.17
C LEU A 280 -8.08 13.13 16.51
N VAL A 281 -8.82 12.99 17.59
CA VAL A 281 -8.25 12.73 18.93
C VAL A 281 -8.60 11.30 19.33
N LEU A 282 -7.59 10.43 19.40
CA LEU A 282 -7.72 9.11 20.01
C LEU A 282 -7.27 9.23 21.46
N VAL A 283 -8.14 8.95 22.41
CA VAL A 283 -7.86 9.16 23.83
C VAL A 283 -8.16 7.89 24.62
N ASN A 284 -7.29 7.54 25.56
CA ASN A 284 -7.59 6.47 26.51
C ASN A 284 -8.84 6.81 27.33
N GLY A 285 -9.81 5.88 27.39
CA GLY A 285 -11.10 6.08 28.05
C GLY A 285 -11.00 6.34 29.55
N ALA A 286 -9.89 5.96 30.19
CA ALA A 286 -9.62 6.30 31.58
C ALA A 286 -9.38 7.79 31.82
N LEU A 287 -9.12 8.58 30.76
CA LEU A 287 -8.94 10.02 30.89
C LEU A 287 -10.27 10.71 31.20
N SER A 288 -10.28 11.45 32.31
CA SER A 288 -11.36 12.37 32.66
C SER A 288 -10.74 13.73 33.00
N SER A 289 -11.13 14.76 32.26
CA SER A 289 -10.65 16.12 32.45
C SER A 289 -11.67 17.13 31.95
N SER A 290 -11.64 18.35 32.50
CA SER A 290 -12.50 19.43 32.05
C SER A 290 -12.24 19.84 30.59
N SER A 291 -11.00 19.71 30.11
CA SER A 291 -10.67 19.96 28.71
C SER A 291 -11.29 18.91 27.79
N LEU A 292 -11.28 17.62 28.19
CA LEU A 292 -11.97 16.58 27.42
C LEU A 292 -13.48 16.86 27.37
N ASP A 293 -14.11 17.13 28.51
CA ASP A 293 -15.55 17.45 28.55
C ASP A 293 -15.91 18.67 27.68
N ARG A 294 -15.04 19.69 27.68
CA ARG A 294 -15.21 20.87 26.82
C ARG A 294 -15.08 20.54 25.34
N LEU A 295 -14.11 19.71 24.96
CA LEU A 295 -13.94 19.28 23.57
C LEU A 295 -15.16 18.46 23.11
N LEU A 296 -15.63 17.52 23.94
CA LEU A 296 -16.81 16.72 23.65
C LEU A 296 -18.07 17.59 23.48
N ALA A 297 -18.28 18.57 24.36
CA ALA A 297 -19.38 19.53 24.23
C ALA A 297 -19.26 20.35 22.94
N LEU A 298 -18.06 20.84 22.61
CA LEU A 298 -17.83 21.62 21.39
C LEU A 298 -18.18 20.82 20.11
N VAL A 299 -17.74 19.56 20.05
CA VAL A 299 -18.03 18.64 18.94
C VAL A 299 -19.53 18.32 18.85
N GLY A 300 -20.21 18.12 19.98
CA GLY A 300 -21.65 17.87 20.03
C GLY A 300 -22.50 19.07 19.63
N ASP A 301 -22.16 20.26 20.15
CA ASP A 301 -22.93 21.49 19.93
C ASP A 301 -22.79 22.06 18.52
N HIS A 302 -21.68 21.75 17.82
CA HIS A 302 -21.35 22.25 16.48
C HIS A 302 -21.14 21.12 15.47
N SER A 303 -22.08 20.17 15.43
CA SER A 303 -22.05 19.05 14.49
C SER A 303 -21.80 19.52 13.04
N ALA A 304 -20.93 18.81 12.32
CA ALA A 304 -20.45 19.11 10.97
C ALA A 304 -19.67 20.45 10.78
N ARG A 305 -19.38 21.20 11.86
CA ARG A 305 -18.67 22.49 11.81
C ARG A 305 -17.35 22.54 12.56
N THR A 306 -17.00 21.50 13.32
CA THR A 306 -15.73 21.45 14.08
C THR A 306 -14.55 20.89 13.28
N GLY A 307 -14.80 20.13 12.21
CA GLY A 307 -13.77 19.34 11.54
C GLY A 307 -13.06 18.35 12.47
N THR A 308 -13.65 18.02 13.63
CA THR A 308 -12.98 17.32 14.72
C THR A 308 -13.79 16.11 15.18
N ALA A 309 -13.14 14.97 15.37
CA ALA A 309 -13.70 13.79 16.02
C ALA A 309 -12.88 13.35 17.23
N VAL A 310 -13.56 12.76 18.21
CA VAL A 310 -12.96 12.21 19.42
C VAL A 310 -13.35 10.75 19.56
N VAL A 311 -12.37 9.86 19.69
CA VAL A 311 -12.57 8.44 19.95
C VAL A 311 -11.98 8.09 21.31
N MET A 312 -12.84 7.74 22.26
CA MET A 312 -12.45 7.27 23.59
C MET A 312 -12.28 5.75 23.56
N VAL A 313 -11.08 5.28 23.89
CA VAL A 313 -10.67 3.88 23.71
C VAL A 313 -10.74 3.12 25.02
N ALA A 314 -11.41 1.97 25.03
CA ALA A 314 -11.72 1.22 26.26
C ALA A 314 -12.50 2.08 27.27
N ASP A 315 -13.47 2.85 26.76
CA ASP A 315 -14.35 3.66 27.60
C ASP A 315 -15.26 2.76 28.44
N THR A 316 -15.57 3.21 29.64
CA THR A 316 -16.46 2.52 30.58
C THR A 316 -17.78 3.25 30.70
N GLU A 317 -18.83 2.54 31.10
CA GLU A 317 -20.14 3.17 31.32
C GLU A 317 -20.06 4.34 32.33
N PRO A 318 -20.76 5.47 32.10
CA PRO A 318 -21.69 5.70 30.99
C PRO A 318 -21.00 6.03 29.66
N ILE A 319 -21.40 5.34 28.58
CA ILE A 319 -20.92 5.60 27.21
C ILE A 319 -21.19 7.06 26.80
N ARG A 320 -20.16 7.73 26.27
CA ARG A 320 -20.22 9.10 25.76
C ARG A 320 -20.29 9.10 24.23
N GLY A 321 -21.30 9.78 23.66
CA GLY A 321 -21.51 9.79 22.20
C GLY A 321 -21.97 8.44 21.65
N LEU A 322 -21.46 8.05 20.48
CA LEU A 322 -21.82 6.81 19.81
C LEU A 322 -21.02 5.62 20.38
N GLY A 323 -21.71 4.61 20.89
CA GLY A 323 -21.11 3.40 21.41
C GLY A 323 -20.75 2.40 20.32
N VAL A 324 -19.48 1.99 20.27
CA VAL A 324 -18.95 0.91 19.45
C VAL A 324 -18.47 -0.18 20.38
N ARG A 325 -19.02 -1.40 20.27
CA ARG A 325 -18.69 -2.50 21.18
C ARG A 325 -17.79 -3.52 20.47
N LEU A 326 -16.57 -3.67 20.98
CA LEU A 326 -15.62 -4.70 20.58
C LEU A 326 -15.82 -5.92 21.46
N THR A 327 -16.00 -7.08 20.84
CA THR A 327 -16.23 -8.34 21.55
C THR A 327 -14.91 -9.12 21.70
N GLY A 328 -14.80 -9.96 22.72
CA GLY A 328 -13.66 -10.87 22.89
C GLY A 328 -13.55 -11.97 21.83
N GLN A 329 -14.44 -11.98 20.83
CA GLN A 329 -14.40 -12.89 19.68
C GLN A 329 -13.97 -12.17 18.39
N GLY A 330 -13.48 -10.92 18.49
CA GLY A 330 -13.02 -10.16 17.32
C GLY A 330 -14.15 -9.58 16.47
N ARG A 331 -15.37 -9.43 17.01
CA ARG A 331 -16.44 -8.67 16.35
C ARG A 331 -16.54 -7.23 16.84
N VAL A 332 -16.96 -6.33 15.96
CA VAL A 332 -17.29 -4.93 16.24
C VAL A 332 -18.77 -4.69 15.97
N LEU A 333 -19.46 -4.13 16.96
CA LEU A 333 -20.89 -3.89 16.93
C LEU A 333 -21.16 -2.39 17.01
N ILE A 334 -21.93 -1.88 16.05
CA ILE A 334 -22.39 -0.48 16.03
C ILE A 334 -23.91 -0.48 15.91
N PRO A 335 -24.64 -0.63 17.04
CA PRO A 335 -26.10 -0.81 17.02
C PRO A 335 -26.87 0.34 16.37
N SER A 336 -26.39 1.59 16.53
CA SER A 336 -26.99 2.77 15.91
C SER A 336 -26.92 2.77 14.39
N LEU A 337 -25.98 2.00 13.81
CA LEU A 337 -25.83 1.80 12.36
C LEU A 337 -26.34 0.43 11.91
N GLY A 338 -26.80 -0.41 12.83
CA GLY A 338 -27.21 -1.79 12.53
C GLY A 338 -26.06 -2.69 12.06
N LEU A 339 -24.81 -2.38 12.44
CA LEU A 339 -23.63 -3.13 11.98
C LEU A 339 -23.19 -4.15 13.02
N ASP A 340 -22.93 -5.37 12.54
CA ASP A 340 -22.24 -6.46 13.24
C ASP A 340 -21.19 -7.05 12.29
N LEU A 341 -19.91 -6.77 12.57
CA LEU A 341 -18.81 -7.00 11.64
C LEU A 341 -17.70 -7.80 12.31
N ILE A 342 -16.92 -8.53 11.53
CA ILE A 342 -15.58 -8.98 11.92
C ILE A 342 -14.71 -7.74 12.00
N ALA A 343 -14.18 -7.43 13.19
CA ALA A 343 -13.47 -6.20 13.46
C ALA A 343 -12.11 -6.16 12.79
N ASN A 344 -11.77 -5.00 12.22
CA ASN A 344 -10.39 -4.68 11.95
C ASN A 344 -9.63 -4.49 13.26
N GLY A 345 -8.34 -4.80 13.23
CA GLY A 345 -7.46 -4.65 14.37
C GLY A 345 -6.03 -4.84 13.92
N LEU A 346 -5.13 -4.08 14.52
CA LEU A 346 -3.71 -4.20 14.29
C LEU A 346 -3.08 -4.47 15.65
N THR A 347 -2.31 -5.54 15.80
CA THR A 347 -1.55 -5.84 17.03
C THR A 347 -0.34 -4.91 17.19
N PRO A 348 0.28 -4.80 18.39
CA PRO A 348 1.38 -3.85 18.59
C PRO A 348 2.56 -4.19 17.69
N ALA A 349 2.85 -5.48 17.54
CA ALA A 349 3.91 -5.98 16.69
C ALA A 349 3.65 -5.73 15.19
N GLU A 350 2.40 -5.88 14.72
CA GLU A 350 2.05 -5.57 13.33
C GLU A 350 2.19 -4.06 13.05
N ALA A 351 1.72 -3.20 13.96
CA ALA A 351 1.84 -1.74 13.85
C ALA A 351 3.31 -1.30 13.83
N GLU A 352 4.10 -1.81 14.77
CA GLU A 352 5.54 -1.55 14.84
C GLU A 352 6.27 -2.06 13.59
N GLY A 353 5.93 -3.26 13.11
CA GLY A 353 6.50 -3.82 11.89
C GLY A 353 6.24 -2.94 10.66
N CYS A 354 5.01 -2.46 10.50
CA CYS A 354 4.64 -1.53 9.41
C CYS A 354 5.39 -0.20 9.53
N ALA A 355 5.44 0.37 10.74
CA ALA A 355 6.12 1.62 11.03
C ALA A 355 7.64 1.53 10.78
N ARG A 356 8.29 0.45 11.22
CA ARG A 356 9.71 0.19 10.98
C ARG A 356 10.03 0.00 9.50
N LEU A 357 9.20 -0.74 8.77
CA LEU A 357 9.39 -0.95 7.33
C LEU A 357 9.31 0.38 6.55
N LEU A 358 8.32 1.21 6.86
CA LEU A 358 8.18 2.52 6.25
C LEU A 358 9.30 3.49 6.68
N GLY A 359 9.69 3.48 7.95
CA GLY A 359 10.81 4.29 8.47
C GLY A 359 12.16 3.92 7.85
N GLN A 360 12.41 2.63 7.58
CA GLN A 360 13.59 2.21 6.82
C GLN A 360 13.54 2.75 5.38
N ALA A 361 12.36 2.78 4.76
CA ALA A 361 12.21 3.30 3.40
C ALA A 361 12.41 4.83 3.31
N ASP A 362 12.39 5.57 4.43
CA ASP A 362 12.76 6.99 4.48
C ASP A 362 14.27 7.22 4.50
N GLN A 363 15.06 6.21 4.85
CA GLN A 363 16.52 6.31 4.82
C GLN A 363 17.01 6.33 3.38
N LEU A 364 17.62 7.44 2.97
CA LEU A 364 18.07 7.66 1.60
C LEU A 364 19.49 7.14 1.32
N ASP A 365 20.16 6.61 2.35
CA ASP A 365 21.48 6.02 2.21
C ASP A 365 21.42 4.80 1.26
N ASP A 366 22.41 4.72 0.38
CA ASP A 366 22.59 3.60 -0.52
C ASP A 366 23.63 2.60 0.01
N VAL A 367 23.57 1.37 -0.48
CA VAL A 367 24.51 0.29 -0.15
C VAL A 367 25.17 -0.25 -1.41
N ASP A 368 26.31 -0.91 -1.25
CA ASP A 368 27.01 -1.55 -2.36
C ASP A 368 26.08 -2.55 -3.03
N MET A 369 26.25 -2.70 -4.35
CA MET A 369 25.54 -3.75 -5.07
C MET A 369 26.02 -5.11 -4.51
N PRO A 370 25.10 -6.03 -4.15
CA PRO A 370 25.51 -7.35 -3.69
C PRO A 370 26.22 -8.11 -4.82
N THR A 371 27.06 -9.08 -4.48
CA THR A 371 27.67 -10.01 -5.45
C THR A 371 26.60 -10.85 -6.17
N ASP A 372 26.80 -11.18 -7.45
CA ASP A 372 25.80 -11.97 -8.22
C ASP A 372 25.81 -13.47 -7.84
N GLY A 373 26.98 -14.01 -7.48
CA GLY A 373 27.15 -15.40 -7.08
C GLY A 373 28.61 -15.81 -6.98
N ASP A 374 28.84 -17.09 -6.68
CA ASP A 374 30.17 -17.67 -6.48
C ASP A 374 30.55 -18.69 -7.57
N ASP A 375 29.85 -18.69 -8.71
CA ASP A 375 30.00 -19.69 -9.79
C ASP A 375 30.28 -19.08 -11.18
N GLY A 376 31.30 -19.60 -11.85
CA GLY A 376 31.65 -19.19 -13.22
C GLY A 376 31.98 -17.70 -13.31
N TRP A 377 31.40 -17.00 -14.28
CA TRP A 377 31.60 -15.56 -14.43
C TRP A 377 30.97 -14.73 -13.29
N ARG A 378 30.00 -15.27 -12.55
CA ARG A 378 29.32 -14.56 -11.45
C ARG A 378 30.22 -14.26 -10.26
N GLU A 379 31.25 -15.08 -10.07
CA GLU A 379 32.28 -14.87 -9.03
C GLU A 379 32.96 -13.51 -9.16
N TYR A 380 33.02 -12.97 -10.38
CA TYR A 380 33.76 -11.75 -10.73
C TYR A 380 32.90 -10.49 -10.75
N VAL A 381 31.57 -10.62 -10.64
CA VAL A 381 30.65 -9.50 -10.83
C VAL A 381 29.71 -9.26 -9.64
N ASP A 382 29.20 -8.04 -9.56
CA ASP A 382 28.04 -7.70 -8.74
C ASP A 382 26.72 -8.06 -9.44
N ALA A 383 25.61 -7.96 -8.70
CA ALA A 383 24.26 -8.25 -9.18
C ALA A 383 23.75 -7.26 -10.25
N ALA A 384 24.50 -6.19 -10.54
CA ALA A 384 24.26 -5.30 -11.67
C ALA A 384 25.12 -5.64 -12.90
N GLY A 385 26.02 -6.63 -12.78
CA GLY A 385 26.92 -7.09 -13.82
C GLY A 385 28.22 -6.28 -13.94
N ALA A 386 28.51 -5.37 -13.00
CA ALA A 386 29.82 -4.70 -12.94
C ALA A 386 30.85 -5.65 -12.33
N ILE A 387 32.11 -5.56 -12.79
CA ILE A 387 33.21 -6.33 -12.18
C ILE A 387 33.39 -5.82 -10.74
N ARG A 388 33.54 -6.73 -9.79
CA ARG A 388 33.68 -6.44 -8.36
C ARG A 388 34.76 -5.41 -8.08
N ASP A 389 34.49 -4.50 -7.14
CA ASP A 389 35.35 -3.35 -6.82
C ASP A 389 36.79 -3.78 -6.44
N GLU A 390 36.95 -4.93 -5.79
CA GLU A 390 38.26 -5.49 -5.42
C GLU A 390 39.08 -6.03 -6.60
N LEU A 391 38.49 -6.16 -7.78
CA LEU A 391 39.12 -6.67 -9.01
C LEU A 391 39.40 -5.57 -10.04
N VAL A 392 39.02 -4.33 -9.75
CA VAL A 392 39.21 -3.19 -10.64
C VAL A 392 40.12 -2.14 -10.00
N LEU A 393 40.58 -1.20 -10.81
CA LEU A 393 41.46 -0.11 -10.40
C LEU A 393 40.80 1.24 -10.63
N PRO A 394 41.08 2.23 -9.76
CA PRO A 394 40.68 3.59 -10.00
C PRO A 394 41.15 4.18 -11.32
N ARG A 395 40.34 5.07 -11.89
CA ARG A 395 40.63 5.71 -13.19
C ARG A 395 41.82 6.67 -13.13
N ASP A 396 42.10 7.22 -11.95
CA ASP A 396 43.26 8.06 -11.66
C ASP A 396 44.53 7.25 -11.34
N THR A 397 44.46 5.92 -11.36
CA THR A 397 45.64 5.06 -11.18
C THR A 397 46.65 5.32 -12.30
N ASP A 398 47.92 5.45 -11.94
CA ASP A 398 49.00 5.76 -12.88
C ASP A 398 49.02 4.79 -14.08
N HIS A 399 49.11 5.35 -15.28
CA HIS A 399 48.90 4.64 -16.55
C HIS A 399 50.08 3.71 -16.90
N ASP A 400 51.23 3.90 -16.26
CA ASP A 400 52.46 3.16 -16.56
C ASP A 400 52.54 1.76 -15.92
N SER A 401 51.51 1.34 -15.17
CA SER A 401 51.63 0.22 -14.25
C SER A 401 51.09 -1.13 -14.72
N GLU A 402 50.32 -1.23 -15.81
CA GLU A 402 49.91 -2.48 -16.50
C GLU A 402 48.89 -2.15 -17.61
N PRO A 403 48.77 -2.93 -18.69
CA PRO A 403 47.70 -2.76 -19.67
C PRO A 403 46.33 -3.06 -19.01
N ARG A 404 45.36 -2.20 -19.33
CA ARG A 404 44.04 -2.15 -18.70
C ARG A 404 42.98 -1.79 -19.73
N ALA A 405 41.80 -2.37 -19.60
CA ALA A 405 40.61 -2.02 -20.37
C ALA A 405 39.68 -1.11 -19.54
N THR A 406 38.86 -0.32 -20.22
CA THR A 406 37.73 0.37 -19.60
C THR A 406 36.62 0.54 -20.62
N VAL A 407 35.37 0.48 -20.16
CA VAL A 407 34.18 0.65 -21.00
C VAL A 407 34.06 2.07 -21.57
N VAL A 408 34.69 3.07 -20.93
CA VAL A 408 34.79 4.44 -21.45
C VAL A 408 36.27 4.80 -21.63
N PRO A 409 36.83 4.62 -22.85
CA PRO A 409 38.26 4.78 -23.11
C PRO A 409 38.71 6.23 -23.29
N ALA A 410 37.79 7.20 -23.29
CA ALA A 410 38.12 8.62 -23.40
C ALA A 410 38.74 9.16 -22.10
N PRO A 411 39.58 10.20 -22.17
CA PRO A 411 40.11 10.85 -20.97
C PRO A 411 39.01 11.46 -20.10
N ASP A 412 39.15 11.35 -18.78
CA ASP A 412 38.16 11.83 -17.81
C ASP A 412 37.83 13.30 -18.00
N ALA A 413 38.84 14.13 -18.30
CA ALA A 413 38.64 15.56 -18.55
C ALA A 413 37.71 15.85 -19.75
N GLU A 414 37.76 15.01 -20.80
CA GLU A 414 36.89 15.15 -21.97
C GLU A 414 35.45 14.73 -21.64
N ILE A 415 35.30 13.65 -20.88
CA ILE A 415 33.99 13.13 -20.46
C ILE A 415 33.32 14.14 -19.53
N LEU A 416 34.02 14.57 -18.48
CA LEU A 416 33.50 15.52 -17.49
C LEU A 416 33.20 16.90 -18.09
N ALA A 417 33.82 17.26 -19.22
CA ALA A 417 33.54 18.52 -19.91
C ALA A 417 32.18 18.52 -20.64
N VAL A 418 31.63 17.36 -20.99
CA VAL A 418 30.40 17.24 -21.81
C VAL A 418 29.28 16.43 -21.14
N ALA A 419 29.63 15.52 -20.23
CA ALA A 419 28.70 14.66 -19.52
C ALA A 419 28.21 15.32 -18.23
N ALA A 420 26.95 15.06 -17.87
CA ALA A 420 26.39 15.46 -16.58
C ALA A 420 26.75 14.44 -15.47
N THR A 421 28.02 14.08 -15.38
CA THR A 421 28.56 13.08 -14.42
C THR A 421 29.71 13.68 -13.63
N THR A 422 29.92 13.18 -12.41
CA THR A 422 31.09 13.54 -11.58
C THR A 422 32.27 12.59 -11.83
N ALA A 423 33.46 12.94 -11.33
CA ALA A 423 34.62 12.05 -11.36
C ALA A 423 34.35 10.75 -10.60
N ASP A 424 33.66 10.83 -9.46
CA ASP A 424 33.26 9.67 -8.67
C ASP A 424 32.27 8.77 -9.43
N ASP A 425 31.29 9.36 -10.12
CA ASP A 425 30.37 8.60 -10.98
C ASP A 425 31.13 7.86 -12.10
N LEU A 426 32.09 8.54 -12.73
CA LEU A 426 32.88 7.95 -13.80
C LEU A 426 33.80 6.84 -13.29
N HIS A 427 34.39 7.02 -12.12
CA HIS A 427 35.18 5.99 -11.43
C HIS A 427 34.34 4.76 -11.11
N GLN A 428 33.13 4.95 -10.57
CA GLN A 428 32.20 3.86 -10.23
C GLN A 428 31.67 3.13 -11.48
N LEU A 429 31.37 3.86 -12.55
CA LEU A 429 30.71 3.30 -13.74
C LEU A 429 31.68 2.75 -14.80
N ALA A 430 32.92 3.22 -14.82
CA ALA A 430 33.91 2.85 -15.82
C ALA A 430 35.32 2.68 -15.23
N PRO A 431 35.51 1.88 -14.17
CA PRO A 431 36.84 1.66 -13.62
C PRO A 431 37.78 1.01 -14.64
N HIS A 432 39.08 0.99 -14.34
CA HIS A 432 40.05 0.24 -15.12
C HIS A 432 40.05 -1.23 -14.72
N VAL A 433 39.94 -2.11 -15.69
CA VAL A 433 40.00 -3.56 -15.51
C VAL A 433 41.39 -4.03 -15.92
N PRO A 434 42.19 -4.62 -15.01
CA PRO A 434 43.48 -5.22 -15.37
C PRO A 434 43.30 -6.34 -16.40
N ASP A 435 44.21 -6.46 -17.36
CA ASP A 435 44.14 -7.49 -18.42
C ASP A 435 44.05 -8.92 -17.86
N LEU A 436 44.71 -9.21 -16.73
CA LEU A 436 44.62 -10.53 -16.07
C LEU A 436 43.19 -10.83 -15.58
N VAL A 437 42.51 -9.83 -15.03
CA VAL A 437 41.11 -9.95 -14.58
C VAL A 437 40.21 -10.12 -15.79
N GLY A 438 40.42 -9.31 -16.85
CA GLY A 438 39.71 -9.46 -18.12
C GLY A 438 39.80 -10.87 -18.69
N ALA A 439 41.02 -11.42 -18.80
CA ALA A 439 41.26 -12.77 -19.28
C ALA A 439 40.62 -13.86 -18.39
N ALA A 440 40.58 -13.64 -17.07
CA ALA A 440 39.92 -14.57 -16.14
C ALA A 440 38.40 -14.57 -16.32
N VAL A 441 37.78 -13.39 -16.45
CA VAL A 441 36.34 -13.23 -16.70
C VAL A 441 35.97 -13.86 -18.05
N GLU A 442 36.72 -13.58 -19.11
CA GLU A 442 36.52 -14.21 -20.43
C GLU A 442 36.69 -15.73 -20.38
N GLY A 443 37.67 -16.21 -19.61
CA GLY A 443 37.88 -17.65 -19.39
C GLY A 443 36.76 -18.32 -18.59
N ALA A 444 36.02 -17.56 -17.77
CA ALA A 444 34.92 -18.06 -16.97
C ALA A 444 33.60 -18.21 -17.77
N ASP A 445 33.47 -17.52 -18.91
CA ASP A 445 32.39 -17.72 -19.89
C ASP A 445 32.91 -17.78 -21.35
N PRO A 446 33.59 -18.88 -21.74
CA PRO A 446 34.20 -19.00 -23.06
C PRO A 446 33.17 -19.13 -24.20
N GLY A 447 31.89 -19.31 -23.87
CA GLY A 447 30.80 -19.45 -24.84
C GLY A 447 30.13 -18.13 -25.21
N LEU A 448 30.37 -17.06 -24.46
CA LEU A 448 29.61 -15.80 -24.55
C LEU A 448 29.54 -15.23 -25.96
N ASP A 449 30.66 -15.16 -26.68
CA ASP A 449 30.70 -14.61 -28.05
C ASP A 449 29.87 -15.43 -29.04
N ALA A 450 29.96 -16.76 -28.96
CA ALA A 450 29.18 -17.66 -29.79
C ALA A 450 27.68 -17.57 -29.44
N ASP A 451 27.37 -17.41 -28.16
CA ASP A 451 26.03 -17.26 -27.62
C ASP A 451 25.38 -15.95 -28.08
N LEU A 452 26.11 -14.83 -28.00
CA LEU A 452 25.70 -13.52 -28.48
C LEU A 452 25.53 -13.49 -30.00
N ALA A 453 26.44 -14.11 -30.76
CA ALA A 453 26.32 -14.21 -32.21
C ALA A 453 25.07 -15.03 -32.62
N ALA A 454 24.80 -16.13 -31.94
CA ALA A 454 23.60 -16.94 -32.16
C ALA A 454 22.32 -16.18 -31.77
N TRP A 455 22.36 -15.43 -30.66
CA TRP A 455 21.25 -14.57 -30.23
C TRP A 455 20.96 -13.46 -31.26
N ALA A 456 21.98 -12.76 -31.74
CA ALA A 456 21.85 -11.72 -32.76
C ALA A 456 21.36 -12.26 -34.11
N ALA A 457 21.77 -13.48 -34.47
CA ALA A 457 21.28 -14.18 -35.66
C ALA A 457 19.82 -14.66 -35.54
N GLY A 458 19.21 -14.56 -34.35
CA GLY A 458 17.84 -14.99 -34.09
C GLY A 458 17.67 -16.51 -34.04
N SER A 459 18.76 -17.27 -33.87
CA SER A 459 18.71 -18.72 -33.73
C SER A 459 18.37 -19.16 -32.30
N ARG A 460 18.55 -18.29 -31.32
CA ARG A 460 18.17 -18.51 -29.91
C ARG A 460 16.81 -17.89 -29.55
N PRO A 461 16.13 -18.40 -28.50
CA PRO A 461 14.98 -17.72 -27.92
C PRO A 461 15.36 -16.31 -27.47
N HIS A 462 14.45 -15.35 -27.66
CA HIS A 462 14.63 -13.97 -27.24
C HIS A 462 13.45 -13.54 -26.39
N LEU A 463 13.74 -13.17 -25.14
CA LEU A 463 12.79 -12.56 -24.21
C LEU A 463 13.12 -11.07 -24.05
N ARG A 464 12.13 -10.21 -24.30
CA ARG A 464 12.19 -8.79 -24.03
C ARG A 464 11.44 -8.52 -22.72
N LEU A 465 12.16 -8.05 -21.71
CA LEU A 465 11.61 -7.67 -20.40
C LEU A 465 11.39 -6.17 -20.26
N LEU A 466 12.17 -5.35 -20.98
CA LEU A 466 12.07 -3.89 -20.92
C LEU A 466 11.00 -3.40 -21.91
N GLY A 467 9.86 -3.00 -21.35
CA GLY A 467 8.62 -2.66 -22.07
C GLY A 467 7.61 -3.82 -22.01
N PRO A 468 6.64 -3.87 -22.94
CA PRO A 468 5.72 -5.01 -23.02
C PRO A 468 6.50 -6.33 -23.14
N ILE A 469 6.21 -7.28 -22.25
CA ILE A 469 6.94 -8.56 -22.20
C ILE A 469 6.65 -9.34 -23.48
N GLN A 470 7.70 -9.69 -24.21
CA GLN A 470 7.59 -10.38 -25.50
C GLN A 470 8.60 -11.51 -25.59
N ALA A 471 8.18 -12.64 -26.15
CA ALA A 471 9.06 -13.78 -26.41
C ALA A 471 9.03 -14.15 -27.90
N ARG A 472 10.20 -14.48 -28.43
CA ARG A 472 10.39 -15.13 -29.74
C ARG A 472 11.06 -16.47 -29.55
N THR A 473 10.57 -17.49 -30.25
CA THR A 473 11.20 -18.81 -30.30
C THR A 473 12.46 -18.77 -31.15
N GLY A 474 13.48 -19.54 -30.77
CA GLY A 474 14.63 -19.81 -31.61
C GLY A 474 14.29 -20.74 -32.78
N THR A 475 15.29 -21.09 -33.60
CA THR A 475 15.12 -21.92 -34.81
C THR A 475 14.68 -23.35 -34.51
N THR A 476 14.90 -23.84 -33.29
CA THR A 476 14.51 -25.19 -32.85
C THR A 476 13.17 -25.25 -32.12
N GLY A 477 12.56 -24.10 -31.80
CA GLY A 477 11.33 -24.04 -31.02
C GLY A 477 10.08 -24.26 -31.87
N THR A 478 9.01 -24.78 -31.24
CA THR A 478 7.74 -25.05 -31.92
C THR A 478 6.63 -24.07 -31.50
N PRO A 479 6.53 -22.86 -32.11
CA PRO A 479 5.63 -21.80 -31.64
C PRO A 479 4.14 -22.16 -31.70
N THR A 480 3.74 -23.15 -32.51
CA THR A 480 2.34 -23.61 -32.60
C THR A 480 1.85 -24.27 -31.30
N VAL A 481 2.75 -24.84 -30.49
CA VAL A 481 2.41 -25.52 -29.21
C VAL A 481 1.85 -24.53 -28.18
N VAL A 482 2.30 -23.28 -28.22
CA VAL A 482 1.95 -22.22 -27.26
C VAL A 482 0.97 -21.19 -27.82
N ALA A 483 0.60 -21.28 -29.09
CA ALA A 483 -0.16 -20.26 -29.83
C ALA A 483 -1.49 -19.87 -29.15
N LYS A 484 -2.22 -20.84 -28.56
CA LYS A 484 -3.52 -20.60 -27.92
C LYS A 484 -3.45 -19.80 -26.61
N ARG A 485 -2.28 -19.77 -25.95
CA ARG A 485 -2.07 -19.10 -24.65
C ARG A 485 -0.75 -18.34 -24.62
N LYS A 486 -0.43 -17.61 -25.70
CA LYS A 486 0.87 -16.96 -25.90
C LYS A 486 1.27 -16.05 -24.72
N ALA A 487 0.35 -15.24 -24.20
CA ALA A 487 0.61 -14.34 -23.07
C ALA A 487 1.07 -15.11 -21.82
N PHE A 488 0.31 -16.12 -21.41
CA PHE A 488 0.65 -16.99 -20.29
C PHE A 488 2.03 -17.66 -20.42
N TYR A 489 2.37 -18.19 -21.60
CA TYR A 489 3.70 -18.81 -21.79
C TYR A 489 4.84 -17.79 -21.85
N THR A 490 4.56 -16.58 -22.31
CA THR A 490 5.54 -15.48 -22.29
C THR A 490 5.82 -15.05 -20.84
N GLU A 491 4.78 -14.96 -20.02
CA GLU A 491 4.88 -14.67 -18.59
C GLU A 491 5.58 -15.81 -17.82
N LEU A 492 5.23 -17.07 -18.10
CA LEU A 492 5.91 -18.23 -17.52
C LEU A 492 7.40 -18.28 -17.88
N LEU A 493 7.76 -17.96 -19.13
CA LEU A 493 9.17 -17.85 -19.53
C LEU A 493 9.86 -16.70 -18.79
N ALA A 494 9.20 -15.54 -18.66
CA ALA A 494 9.74 -14.41 -17.91
C ALA A 494 9.96 -14.74 -16.44
N PHE A 495 9.00 -15.41 -15.80
CA PHE A 495 9.14 -15.91 -14.43
C PHE A 495 10.37 -16.81 -14.28
N LEU A 496 10.56 -17.78 -15.18
CA LEU A 496 11.72 -18.67 -15.12
C LEU A 496 13.05 -17.93 -15.30
N VAL A 497 13.13 -16.98 -16.24
CA VAL A 497 14.35 -16.18 -16.47
C VAL A 497 14.68 -15.29 -15.27
N LEU A 498 13.67 -14.77 -14.57
CA LEU A 498 13.84 -13.97 -13.36
C LEU A 498 14.21 -14.81 -12.12
N HIS A 499 14.27 -16.13 -12.24
CA HIS A 499 14.72 -17.06 -11.20
C HIS A 499 15.85 -17.96 -11.73
N PRO A 500 17.05 -17.38 -11.97
CA PRO A 500 18.15 -18.10 -12.62
C PRO A 500 18.67 -19.30 -11.80
N GLN A 501 18.47 -19.29 -10.48
CA GLN A 501 18.79 -20.41 -9.58
C GLN A 501 17.77 -21.56 -9.64
N GLY A 502 16.73 -21.42 -10.46
CA GLY A 502 15.63 -22.37 -10.58
C GLY A 502 14.50 -22.12 -9.59
N VAL A 503 13.37 -22.77 -9.84
CA VAL A 503 12.15 -22.71 -9.03
C VAL A 503 11.64 -24.12 -8.78
N ILE A 504 11.11 -24.36 -7.57
CA ILE A 504 10.39 -25.60 -7.27
C ILE A 504 8.98 -25.55 -7.85
N ILE A 505 8.35 -26.72 -8.02
CA ILE A 505 7.01 -26.78 -8.61
C ILE A 505 5.98 -25.99 -7.78
N ASP A 506 6.11 -25.99 -6.45
CA ASP A 506 5.17 -25.28 -5.56
C ASP A 506 5.25 -23.76 -5.75
N GLN A 507 6.44 -23.20 -5.96
CA GLN A 507 6.60 -21.78 -6.29
C GLN A 507 5.94 -21.40 -7.62
N VAL A 508 5.96 -22.32 -8.60
CA VAL A 508 5.27 -22.11 -9.89
C VAL A 508 3.75 -22.20 -9.72
N VAL A 509 3.27 -23.12 -8.88
CA VAL A 509 1.85 -23.27 -8.53
C VAL A 509 1.34 -22.01 -7.86
N ASP A 510 2.05 -21.53 -6.84
CA ASP A 510 1.71 -20.31 -6.10
C ASP A 510 1.69 -19.08 -7.01
N ALA A 511 2.69 -18.94 -7.88
CA ALA A 511 2.80 -17.78 -8.77
C ALA A 511 1.72 -17.74 -9.86
N PHE A 512 1.23 -18.89 -10.33
CA PHE A 512 0.30 -18.98 -11.47
C PHE A 512 -1.11 -19.47 -11.10
N GLY A 513 -1.37 -19.76 -9.82
CA GLY A 513 -2.69 -20.16 -9.31
C GLY A 513 -3.24 -21.43 -9.97
N SER A 514 -2.39 -22.40 -10.28
CA SER A 514 -2.75 -23.63 -11.03
C SER A 514 -2.14 -24.86 -10.39
N ASP A 515 -2.75 -26.04 -10.56
CA ASP A 515 -2.24 -27.26 -9.92
C ASP A 515 -0.89 -27.74 -10.49
N ALA A 516 -0.16 -28.49 -9.66
CA ALA A 516 1.18 -28.98 -10.00
C ALA A 516 1.22 -29.89 -11.24
N THR A 517 0.14 -30.59 -11.57
CA THR A 517 0.08 -31.46 -12.76
C THR A 517 -0.03 -30.63 -14.02
N GLN A 518 -0.92 -29.63 -14.02
CA GLN A 518 -1.05 -28.68 -15.13
C GLN A 518 0.24 -27.88 -15.33
N MET A 519 0.87 -27.42 -14.24
CA MET A 519 2.10 -26.65 -14.37
C MET A 519 3.26 -27.44 -14.94
N ARG A 520 3.39 -28.74 -14.63
CA ARG A 520 4.38 -29.62 -15.29
C ARG A 520 4.13 -29.72 -16.81
N VAL A 521 2.88 -29.80 -17.24
CA VAL A 521 2.53 -29.80 -18.68
C VAL A 521 2.89 -28.47 -19.33
N HIS A 522 2.62 -27.35 -18.66
CA HIS A 522 2.98 -26.03 -19.17
C HIS A 522 4.49 -25.83 -19.28
N LEU A 523 5.26 -26.23 -18.27
CA LEU A 523 6.72 -26.18 -18.29
C LEU A 523 7.30 -27.07 -19.42
N SER A 524 6.71 -28.24 -19.69
CA SER A 524 7.11 -29.07 -20.82
C SER A 524 6.92 -28.37 -22.16
N LYS A 525 5.91 -27.52 -22.30
CA LYS A 525 5.63 -26.76 -23.54
C LYS A 525 6.53 -25.54 -23.71
N VAL A 526 7.02 -24.95 -22.62
CA VAL A 526 8.04 -23.88 -22.67
C VAL A 526 9.40 -24.44 -23.10
N ARG A 527 9.69 -25.71 -22.75
CA ARG A 527 10.94 -26.38 -23.15
C ARG A 527 10.98 -26.83 -24.62
N SER A 528 9.82 -27.06 -25.24
CA SER A 528 9.66 -27.51 -26.65
C SER A 528 9.63 -26.35 -27.64
#